data_AF-A0A4Z1JHM5-F1
#
_entry.id   AF-A0A4Z1JHM5-F1
#
_cell.length_a   1.000
_cell.length_b   1.000
_cell.length_c   1.000
_cell.angle_alpha   90.00
_cell.angle_beta   90.00
_cell.angle_gamma   90.00
#
_symmetry.space_group_name_H-M   'P 1'
#
loop_
_entity.id
_entity.type
_entity.pdbx_description
1 polymer ?
#
loop_
_entity_poly.entity_id
_entity_poly.type
_entity_poly.pdbx_seq_one_letter_code
_entity_poly.pdbx_strand_id
1 'polypeptide(L)'
;MMTKTAALYKELTGDSSIHAAAHAITHLLPRITADAIIHNNGCVTGEVTKAIMESNPPERIEATDRNQYMIYGCREFAIAGNWPVEATV
;
A
#
# COMPACT_ATOMS: atom_id res chain seq x y z
N MET A 1 -23.48 -8.46 -15.64
CA MET A 1 -22.89 -7.60 -14.58
C MET A 1 -21.44 -8.06 -14.43
N MET A 2 -20.44 -7.18 -14.56
CA MET A 2 -19.04 -7.59 -14.38
C MET A 2 -18.76 -7.85 -12.89
N THR A 3 -18.05 -8.93 -12.59
CA THR A 3 -17.62 -9.28 -11.23
C THR A 3 -16.56 -8.27 -10.77
N LYS A 4 -16.80 -7.64 -9.61
CA LYS A 4 -15.81 -6.75 -8.98
C LYS A 4 -14.72 -7.58 -8.33
N THR A 5 -13.50 -7.48 -8.85
CA THR A 5 -12.32 -8.18 -8.32
C THR A 5 -11.19 -7.19 -8.08
N ALA A 6 -10.24 -7.53 -7.21
CA ALA A 6 -9.04 -6.71 -7.00
C ALA A 6 -8.25 -6.52 -8.32
N ALA A 7 -8.18 -7.56 -9.16
CA ALA A 7 -7.54 -7.49 -10.47
C ALA A 7 -8.20 -6.44 -11.40
N LEU A 8 -9.53 -6.40 -11.46
CA LEU A 8 -10.26 -5.40 -12.24
C LEU A 8 -9.96 -3.99 -11.74
N TYR A 9 -9.95 -3.80 -10.42
CA TYR A 9 -9.65 -2.50 -9.84
C TYR A 9 -8.21 -2.06 -10.11
N LYS A 10 -7.25 -2.97 -10.00
CA LYS A 10 -5.85 -2.72 -10.34
C LYS A 10 -5.69 -2.32 -11.80
N GLU A 11 -6.41 -2.96 -12.72
CA GLU A 11 -6.42 -2.57 -14.14
C GLU A 11 -6.94 -1.14 -14.33
N LEU A 12 -7.99 -0.76 -13.59
CA LEU A 12 -8.59 0.58 -13.66
C LEU A 12 -7.71 1.67 -13.04
N THR A 13 -7.02 1.38 -11.93
CA THR A 13 -6.17 2.35 -11.23
C THR A 13 -4.77 2.43 -11.82
N GLY A 14 -4.29 1.35 -12.43
CA GLY A 14 -2.92 1.23 -12.94
C GLY A 14 -1.86 1.51 -11.88
N ASP A 15 -0.67 1.92 -12.32
CA ASP A 15 0.47 2.27 -11.46
C ASP A 15 0.48 3.76 -11.06
N SER A 16 -0.67 4.42 -11.05
CA SER A 16 -0.76 5.89 -11.04
C SER A 16 -0.08 6.57 -9.85
N SER A 17 0.01 5.87 -8.71
CA SER A 17 0.58 6.41 -7.47
C SER A 17 2.01 5.92 -7.16
N ILE A 18 2.49 4.84 -7.79
CA ILE A 18 3.76 4.18 -7.41
C ILE A 18 4.95 5.12 -7.61
N HIS A 19 5.07 5.72 -8.80
CA HIS A 19 6.22 6.58 -9.11
C HIS A 19 6.22 7.87 -8.28
N ALA A 20 5.04 8.44 -8.04
CA ALA A 20 4.91 9.62 -7.19
C ALA A 20 5.29 9.32 -5.73
N ALA A 21 4.82 8.18 -5.20
CA ALA A 21 5.17 7.73 -3.85
C ALA A 21 6.68 7.46 -3.72
N ALA A 22 7.26 6.71 -4.65
CA ALA A 22 8.70 6.42 -4.66
C ALA A 22 9.54 7.70 -4.70
N HIS A 23 9.16 8.67 -5.56
CA HIS A 23 9.84 9.96 -5.64
C HIS A 23 9.73 10.73 -4.32
N ALA A 24 8.54 10.80 -3.72
CA ALA A 24 8.33 11.50 -2.46
C ALA A 24 9.14 10.90 -1.30
N ILE A 25 9.09 9.57 -1.15
CA ILE A 25 9.83 8.83 -0.12
C ILE A 25 11.34 9.04 -0.24
N THR A 26 11.84 9.09 -1.47
CA THR A 26 13.29 9.17 -1.73
C THR A 26 13.83 10.59 -1.64
N HIS A 27 13.05 11.59 -2.05
CA HIS A 27 13.58 12.93 -2.31
C HIS A 27 12.91 14.07 -1.55
N LEU A 28 11.67 13.91 -1.10
CA LEU A 28 10.87 15.03 -0.57
C LEU A 28 10.61 14.91 0.93
N LEU A 29 10.55 13.68 1.44
CA LEU A 29 10.23 13.42 2.83
C LEU A 29 11.51 13.21 3.66
N PRO A 30 11.46 13.52 4.96
CA PRO A 30 12.45 13.00 5.90
C PRO A 30 12.51 11.48 5.83
N ARG A 31 13.68 10.92 6.15
CA ARG A 31 13.87 9.47 6.17
C ARG A 31 12.88 8.83 7.15
N ILE A 32 12.16 7.82 6.67
CA ILE A 32 11.31 6.96 7.50
C ILE A 32 12.21 6.19 8.47
N THR A 33 11.94 6.30 9.76
CA THR A 33 12.67 5.60 10.81
C THR A 33 12.09 4.19 11.01
N ALA A 34 12.92 3.27 11.50
CA ALA A 34 12.51 1.87 11.69
C ALA A 34 11.47 1.66 12.81
N ASP A 35 11.30 2.64 13.69
CA ASP A 35 10.29 2.71 14.75
C ASP A 35 9.03 3.49 14.33
N ALA A 36 8.97 3.95 13.07
CA ALA A 36 7.82 4.67 12.57
C ALA A 36 6.59 3.76 12.47
N ILE A 37 5.42 4.36 12.69
CA ILE A 37 4.12 3.78 12.37
C ILE A 37 3.52 4.63 11.25
N ILE A 38 3.23 4.02 10.12
CA ILE A 38 2.70 4.73 8.95
C ILE A 38 1.22 4.40 8.75
N HIS A 39 0.40 5.43 8.58
CA HIS A 39 -1.00 5.30 8.20
C HIS A 39 -1.15 5.51 6.69
N ASN A 40 -1.51 4.46 5.95
CA ASN A 40 -1.74 4.51 4.51
C ASN A 40 -3.25 4.52 4.21
N ASN A 41 -3.82 5.73 4.09
CA ASN A 41 -5.26 5.90 3.83
C ASN A 41 -5.56 5.85 2.33
N GLY A 42 -6.57 5.06 1.95
CA GLY A 42 -6.86 4.76 0.55
C GLY A 42 -5.79 3.87 -0.07
N CYS A 43 -5.47 2.77 0.62
CA CYS A 43 -4.31 1.95 0.30
C CYS A 43 -4.42 1.21 -1.05
N VAL A 44 -5.63 1.14 -1.64
CA VAL A 44 -5.92 0.32 -2.82
C VAL A 44 -5.37 -1.10 -2.59
N THR A 45 -4.71 -1.70 -3.57
CA THR A 45 -4.15 -3.05 -3.47
C THR A 45 -2.75 -3.09 -2.87
N GLY A 46 -2.25 -1.95 -2.35
CA GLY A 46 -0.98 -1.88 -1.60
C GLY A 46 0.20 -1.32 -2.39
N GLU A 47 -0.03 -0.61 -3.48
CA GLU A 47 1.02 -0.03 -4.34
C GLU A 47 1.96 0.92 -3.58
N VAL A 48 1.40 1.83 -2.76
CA VAL A 48 2.19 2.75 -1.92
C VAL A 48 2.81 1.99 -0.74
N THR A 49 2.10 1.01 -0.19
CA THR A 49 2.62 0.11 0.86
C THR A 49 3.90 -0.57 0.38
N LYS A 50 3.93 -1.05 -0.86
CA LYS A 50 5.12 -1.62 -1.49
C LYS A 50 6.28 -0.64 -1.51
N ALA A 51 6.05 0.56 -2.05
CA ALA A 51 7.10 1.57 -2.19
C ALA A 51 7.72 1.95 -0.84
N ILE A 52 6.90 2.01 0.22
CA ILE A 52 7.37 2.24 1.59
C ILE A 52 8.22 1.06 2.08
N MET A 53 7.70 -0.17 1.98
CA MET A 53 8.38 -1.36 2.50
C MET A 53 9.69 -1.70 1.77
N GLU A 54 9.79 -1.37 0.48
CA GLU A 54 11.02 -1.53 -0.33
C GLU A 54 12.04 -0.39 -0.11
N SER A 55 11.70 0.64 0.67
CA SER A 55 12.58 1.77 0.98
C SER A 55 13.35 1.56 2.30
N ASN A 56 13.11 2.41 3.31
CA ASN A 56 13.48 2.15 4.70
C ASN A 56 12.21 1.68 5.42
N PRO A 57 12.04 0.37 5.62
CA PRO A 57 10.80 -0.17 6.17
C PRO A 57 10.55 0.34 7.60
N PRO A 58 9.32 0.79 7.90
CA PRO A 58 8.89 1.19 9.24
C PRO A 58 8.65 -0.04 10.14
N GLU A 59 8.28 0.19 11.40
CA GLU A 59 7.88 -0.88 12.32
C GLU A 59 6.63 -1.60 11.82
N ARG A 60 5.61 -0.80 11.40
CA ARG A 60 4.39 -1.30 10.78
C ARG A 60 3.67 -0.27 9.92
N ILE A 61 2.78 -0.75 9.07
CA ILE A 61 1.85 0.08 8.29
C ILE A 61 0.41 -0.27 8.67
N GLU A 62 -0.38 0.75 8.99
CA GLU A 62 -1.83 0.68 9.19
C GLU A 62 -2.50 1.19 7.91
N ALA A 63 -2.98 0.26 7.09
CA ALA A 63 -3.57 0.53 5.79
C ALA A 63 -5.10 0.53 5.88
N THR A 64 -5.74 1.53 5.28
CA THR A 64 -7.21 1.63 5.23
C THR A 64 -7.71 1.88 3.83
N ASP A 65 -8.86 1.31 3.49
CA ASP A 65 -9.57 1.59 2.25
C ASP A 65 -11.05 1.22 2.43
N ARG A 66 -11.93 2.14 2.01
CA ARG A 66 -13.37 1.95 2.09
C ARG A 66 -13.89 0.75 1.30
N ASN A 67 -13.12 0.24 0.35
CA ASN A 67 -13.48 -0.87 -0.50
C ASN A 67 -12.82 -2.17 -0.02
N GLN A 68 -13.63 -3.09 0.50
CA GLN A 68 -13.18 -4.37 1.04
C GLN A 68 -12.37 -5.22 0.04
N TYR A 69 -12.60 -5.09 -1.26
CA TYR A 69 -11.80 -5.81 -2.27
C TYR A 69 -10.36 -5.29 -2.35
N MET A 70 -10.14 -4.01 -2.07
CA MET A 70 -8.80 -3.41 -1.99
C MET A 70 -8.06 -3.96 -0.77
N ILE A 71 -8.75 -4.03 0.37
CA ILE A 71 -8.21 -4.61 1.59
C ILE A 71 -7.80 -6.06 1.40
N TYR A 72 -8.57 -6.87 0.67
CA TYR A 72 -8.17 -8.23 0.32
C TYR A 72 -6.88 -8.26 -0.49
N GLY A 73 -6.78 -7.47 -1.56
CA GLY A 73 -5.56 -7.39 -2.36
C GLY A 73 -4.36 -6.89 -1.55
N CYS A 74 -4.54 -5.85 -0.72
CA CYS A 74 -3.47 -5.31 0.12
C CYS A 74 -2.98 -6.34 1.15
N ARG A 75 -3.89 -7.12 1.78
CA ARG A 75 -3.51 -8.21 2.69
C ARG A 75 -2.74 -9.31 1.99
N GLU A 76 -3.24 -9.79 0.84
CA GLU A 76 -2.54 -10.81 0.05
C GLU A 76 -1.13 -10.33 -0.34
N PHE A 77 -1.02 -9.08 -0.74
CA PHE A 77 0.25 -8.47 -1.13
C PHE A 77 1.22 -8.35 0.06
N ALA A 78 0.75 -7.90 1.22
CA ALA A 78 1.55 -7.82 2.44
C ALA A 78 2.01 -9.18 2.94
N ILE A 79 1.14 -10.20 2.89
CA ILE A 79 1.47 -11.59 3.23
C ILE A 79 2.57 -12.12 2.29
N ALA A 80 2.42 -11.91 0.98
CA ALA A 80 3.41 -12.33 0.00
C ALA A 80 4.78 -11.65 0.20
N GLY A 81 4.79 -10.38 0.64
CA GLY A 81 6.00 -9.64 0.98
C GLY A 81 6.57 -9.94 2.37
N ASN A 82 5.86 -10.71 3.21
CA ASN A 82 6.18 -10.91 4.62
C ASN A 82 6.37 -9.56 5.37
N TRP A 83 5.46 -8.62 5.12
CA TRP A 83 5.53 -7.26 5.66
C TRP A 83 4.58 -7.05 6.84
N PRO A 84 4.96 -6.23 7.84
CA PRO A 84 4.13 -5.90 9.00
C PRO A 84 3.04 -4.87 8.63
N VAL A 85 2.06 -5.29 7.85
CA VAL A 85 0.96 -4.43 7.39
C VAL A 85 -0.37 -4.94 7.92
N GLU A 86 -1.10 -4.09 8.63
CA GLU A 86 -2.49 -4.33 9.00
C GLU A 86 -3.41 -3.54 8.07
N ALA A 87 -4.16 -4.23 7.22
CA ALA A 87 -5.11 -3.59 6.31
C ALA A 87 -6.55 -3.82 6.78
N THR A 88 -7.34 -2.75 6.91
CA THR A 88 -8.74 -2.77 7.41
C THR A 88 -9.65 -1.84 6.60
N VAL A 89 -10.96 -2.04 6.66
CA VAL A 89 -11.95 -1.19 5.97
C VAL A 89 -12.18 0.10 6.73
#